data_AF-A0A176S2B3-F1
#
_entry.id   AF-A0A176S2B3-F1
#
_cell.length_a   1.000
_cell.length_b   1.000
_cell.length_c   1.000
_cell.angle_alpha   90.00
_cell.angle_beta   90.00
_cell.angle_gamma   90.00
#
_symmetry.space_group_name_H-M   'P 1'
#
loop_
_entity.id
_entity.type
_entity.pdbx_description
1 polymer ?
#
loop_
_entity_poly.entity_id
_entity_poly.type
_entity_poly.pdbx_seq_one_letter_code
_entity_poly.pdbx_strand_id
1 'polypeptide(L)'
;MIKESSPKISQEIRYIAIRNVTFLAITINTLLTIIKILFGIVGQSQALIADGLHSLSDLLVGAITLVAAKYSTQPPDLEHPYGHGRIETLATIAGGGLLLLMAGGLLIDAQRRLFEPELLLQPTAISLAAVILSIVIKE
;
A
#
# COMPACT_ATOMS: atom_id res chain seq x y z
N MET A 1 1.83 45.95 -4.75
CA MET A 1 2.62 45.02 -3.91
C MET A 1 1.67 44.33 -2.94
N ILE A 2 0.91 43.34 -3.44
CA ILE A 2 -0.04 42.57 -2.61
C ILE A 2 0.71 41.30 -2.21
N LYS A 3 1.12 41.24 -0.95
CA LYS A 3 1.70 40.03 -0.35
C LYS A 3 0.52 39.09 -0.10
N GLU A 4 0.21 38.27 -1.09
CA GLU A 4 -0.76 37.19 -0.98
C GLU A 4 -0.22 36.22 0.09
N SER A 5 -0.75 36.33 1.30
CA SER A 5 -0.44 35.43 2.40
C SER A 5 -1.04 34.06 2.10
N SER A 6 -0.31 33.26 1.32
CA SER A 6 -0.63 31.87 1.01
C SER A 6 -0.94 31.08 2.31
N PRO A 7 -1.95 30.20 2.32
CA PRO A 7 -2.59 29.69 3.53
C PRO A 7 -1.73 28.63 4.22
N LYS A 8 -0.69 29.05 4.96
CA LYS A 8 0.19 28.15 5.73
C LYS A 8 -0.57 27.23 6.70
N ILE A 9 -1.71 27.68 7.23
CA ILE A 9 -2.59 26.89 8.12
C ILE A 9 -3.14 25.64 7.41
N SER A 10 -3.38 25.70 6.09
CA SER A 10 -3.96 24.58 5.34
C SER A 10 -2.96 23.45 5.06
N GLN A 11 -1.68 23.76 4.86
CA GLN A 11 -0.64 22.77 4.54
C GLN A 11 -0.22 21.94 5.76
N GLU A 12 -0.08 22.58 6.92
CA GLU A 12 0.19 21.92 8.20
C GLU A 12 -0.92 20.94 8.59
N ILE A 13 -2.19 21.36 8.48
CA ILE A 13 -3.36 20.49 8.79
C ILE A 13 -3.38 19.28 7.84
N ARG A 14 -3.12 19.51 6.54
CA ARG A 14 -3.05 18.44 5.54
C ARG A 14 -1.95 17.42 5.87
N TYR A 15 -0.76 17.90 6.22
CA TYR A 15 0.35 17.04 6.62
C TYR A 15 0.03 16.19 7.85
N ILE A 16 -0.55 16.79 8.89
CA ILE A 16 -0.93 16.08 10.11
C ILE A 16 -2.01 15.03 9.82
N ALA A 17 -3.01 15.36 9.00
CA ALA A 17 -4.05 14.43 8.59
C ALA A 17 -3.47 13.24 7.79
N ILE A 18 -2.66 13.50 6.76
CA ILE A 18 -2.01 12.46 5.96
C ILE A 18 -1.15 11.57 6.87
N ARG A 19 -0.33 12.17 7.74
CA ARG A 19 0.53 11.41 8.65
C ARG A 19 -0.26 10.49 9.55
N ASN A 20 -1.29 10.99 10.23
CA ASN A 20 -2.04 10.20 11.21
C ASN A 20 -2.81 9.05 10.55
N VAL A 21 -3.50 9.32 9.44
CA VAL A 21 -4.25 8.30 8.68
C VAL A 21 -3.30 7.26 8.10
N THR A 22 -2.20 7.69 7.50
CA THR A 22 -1.19 6.77 6.91
C THR A 22 -0.54 5.90 7.98
N PHE A 23 -0.25 6.44 9.16
CA PHE A 23 0.37 5.68 10.25
C PHE A 23 -0.58 4.61 10.81
N LEU A 24 -1.86 4.95 10.97
CA LEU A 24 -2.90 3.99 11.35
C LEU A 24 -3.04 2.90 10.28
N ALA A 25 -3.13 3.29 9.01
CA ALA A 25 -3.24 2.36 7.88
C ALA A 25 -2.03 1.41 7.81
N ILE A 26 -0.80 1.91 7.96
CA ILE A 26 0.41 1.09 8.00
C ILE A 26 0.36 0.10 9.17
N THR A 27 -0.07 0.54 10.35
CA THR A 27 -0.14 -0.35 11.53
C THR A 27 -1.13 -1.48 11.31
N ILE A 28 -2.35 -1.17 10.84
CA ILE A 28 -3.40 -2.16 10.57
C ILE A 28 -2.98 -3.11 9.45
N ASN A 29 -2.48 -2.58 8.33
CA ASN A 29 -2.04 -3.41 7.20
C ASN A 29 -0.85 -4.31 7.57
N THR A 30 0.05 -3.86 8.46
CA THR A 30 1.18 -4.67 8.93
C THR A 30 0.66 -5.88 9.71
N LEU A 31 -0.26 -5.66 10.65
CA LEU A 31 -0.86 -6.74 11.43
C LEU A 31 -1.63 -7.71 10.54
N LEU A 32 -2.47 -7.19 9.64
CA LEU A 32 -3.23 -8.01 8.69
C LEU A 32 -2.32 -8.84 7.79
N THR A 33 -1.26 -8.24 7.27
CA THR A 33 -0.29 -8.93 6.42
C THR A 33 0.33 -10.13 7.12
N ILE A 34 0.75 -9.95 8.38
CA ILE A 34 1.33 -11.05 9.18
C ILE A 34 0.31 -12.16 9.36
N ILE A 35 -0.94 -11.81 9.70
CA ILE A 35 -2.04 -12.78 9.85
C ILE A 35 -2.28 -13.52 8.53
N LYS A 36 -2.46 -12.82 7.40
CA LYS A 36 -2.69 -13.43 6.08
C LYS A 36 -1.58 -14.40 5.71
N ILE A 37 -0.32 -14.01 5.82
CA ILE A 37 0.80 -14.87 5.44
C ILE A 37 0.88 -16.10 6.37
N LEU A 38 0.76 -15.92 7.69
CA LEU A 38 0.78 -17.03 8.64
C LEU A 38 -0.36 -18.03 8.40
N PHE A 39 -1.60 -17.55 8.33
CA PHE A 39 -2.77 -18.40 8.10
C PHE A 39 -2.84 -18.94 6.67
N GLY A 40 -2.21 -18.26 5.71
CA GLY A 40 -2.03 -18.73 4.34
C GLY A 40 -1.06 -19.91 4.27
N ILE A 41 0.06 -19.86 5.00
CA ILE A 41 1.01 -20.98 5.08
C ILE A 41 0.38 -22.15 5.86
N VAL A 42 -0.11 -21.89 7.07
CA VAL A 42 -0.68 -22.92 7.95
C VAL A 42 -1.87 -23.61 7.31
N GLY A 43 -2.76 -22.84 6.68
CA GLY A 43 -3.96 -23.40 6.07
C GLY A 43 -3.80 -23.78 4.60
N GLN A 44 -2.57 -23.77 4.09
CA GLN A 44 -2.23 -24.11 2.70
C GLN A 44 -3.09 -23.36 1.67
N SER A 45 -3.22 -22.04 1.82
CA SER A 45 -3.98 -21.19 0.89
C SER A 45 -3.06 -20.24 0.15
N GLN A 46 -2.77 -20.56 -1.12
CA GLN A 46 -1.97 -19.67 -1.97
C GLN A 46 -2.70 -18.37 -2.28
N ALA A 47 -4.03 -18.37 -2.33
CA ALA A 47 -4.83 -17.16 -2.49
C ALA A 47 -4.64 -16.20 -1.30
N LEU A 48 -4.65 -16.73 -0.07
CA LEU A 48 -4.44 -15.93 1.13
C LEU A 48 -2.99 -15.44 1.26
N ILE A 49 -2.01 -16.24 0.82
CA ILE A 49 -0.60 -15.81 0.72
C ILE A 49 -0.47 -14.68 -0.30
N ALA A 50 -1.07 -14.82 -1.49
CA ALA A 50 -1.03 -13.80 -2.54
C ALA A 50 -1.68 -12.48 -2.09
N ASP A 51 -2.81 -12.55 -1.39
CA ASP A 51 -3.46 -11.39 -0.79
C ASP A 51 -2.60 -10.77 0.34
N GLY A 52 -1.86 -11.59 1.10
CA GLY A 52 -0.84 -11.13 2.04
C GLY A 52 0.30 -10.35 1.36
N LEU A 53 0.81 -10.85 0.24
CA LEU A 53 1.82 -10.17 -0.58
C LEU A 53 1.29 -8.86 -1.18
N HIS A 54 0.02 -8.82 -1.58
CA HIS A 54 -0.64 -7.59 -2.04
C HIS A 54 -0.69 -6.54 -0.91
N SER A 55 -1.13 -6.93 0.29
CA SER A 55 -1.09 -6.05 1.46
C SER A 55 0.33 -5.58 1.84
N LEU A 56 1.38 -6.38 1.60
CA LEU A 56 2.77 -5.91 1.75
C LEU A 56 3.11 -4.79 0.77
N SER A 57 2.64 -4.88 -0.47
CA SER A 57 2.87 -3.83 -1.46
C SER A 57 2.17 -2.53 -1.05
N ASP A 58 0.96 -2.62 -0.52
CA ASP A 58 0.24 -1.46 0.02
C ASP A 58 1.01 -0.79 1.18
N LEU A 59 1.68 -1.58 2.03
CA LEU A 59 2.55 -1.04 3.09
C LEU A 59 3.74 -0.26 2.54
N LEU A 60 4.38 -0.78 1.47
CA LEU A 60 5.49 -0.08 0.81
C LEU A 60 5.00 1.24 0.20
N VAL A 61 3.85 1.23 -0.47
CA VAL A 61 3.26 2.45 -1.04
C VAL A 61 2.89 3.44 0.05
N GLY A 62 2.33 2.98 1.18
CA GLY A 62 2.04 3.82 2.34
C GLY A 62 3.30 4.45 2.94
N ALA A 63 4.39 3.69 3.07
CA ALA A 63 5.68 4.20 3.55
C ALA A 63 6.27 5.25 2.59
N ILE A 64 6.26 4.99 1.29
CA ILE A 64 6.68 5.96 0.27
C ILE A 64 5.83 7.22 0.35
N THR A 65 4.52 7.09 0.52
CA THR A 65 3.57 8.21 0.64
C THR A 65 3.87 9.05 1.88
N LEU A 66 4.16 8.43 3.03
CA LEU A 66 4.52 9.13 4.25
C LEU A 66 5.81 9.95 4.08
N VAL A 67 6.81 9.36 3.43
CA VAL A 67 8.07 10.02 3.12
C VAL A 67 7.83 11.17 2.14
N ALA A 68 7.10 10.93 1.05
CA ALA A 68 6.76 11.93 0.05
C ALA A 68 5.99 13.11 0.63
N ALA A 69 5.04 12.86 1.54
CA ALA A 69 4.29 13.92 2.23
C ALA A 69 5.20 14.80 3.10
N LYS A 70 6.22 14.22 3.75
CA LYS A 70 7.21 14.98 4.54
C LYS A 70 8.11 15.85 3.65
N TYR A 71 8.53 15.33 2.49
CA TYR A 71 9.38 16.09 1.56
C TYR A 71 8.58 17.12 0.75
N SER A 72 7.32 16.84 0.40
CA SER A 72 6.48 17.76 -0.38
C SER A 72 6.13 19.04 0.38
N THR A 73 6.17 19.01 1.71
CA THR A 73 5.94 20.18 2.58
C THR A 73 7.18 21.06 2.80
N GLN A 74 8.35 20.69 2.26
CA GLN A 74 9.56 21.50 2.42
C GLN A 74 9.46 22.81 1.62
N PRO A 75 9.99 23.93 2.17
CA PRO A 75 9.98 25.20 1.46
C PRO A 75 10.81 25.13 0.17
N PRO A 76 10.54 25.97 -0.83
CA PRO A 76 11.35 26.07 -2.04
C PRO A 76 12.81 26.38 -1.71
N ASP A 77 13.73 25.70 -2.40
CA ASP A 77 15.18 25.91 -2.30
C ASP A 77 15.77 26.34 -3.66
N LEU A 78 17.09 26.55 -3.70
CA LEU A 78 17.79 26.99 -4.92
C LEU A 78 17.76 25.94 -6.04
N GLU A 79 17.68 24.65 -5.71
CA GLU A 79 17.59 23.55 -6.67
C GLU A 79 16.15 23.34 -7.17
N HIS A 80 15.16 23.74 -6.36
CA HIS A 80 13.72 23.60 -6.61
C HIS A 80 12.99 24.93 -6.38
N PRO A 81 13.11 25.91 -7.32
CA PRO A 81 12.49 27.24 -7.18
C PRO A 81 10.96 27.22 -7.10
N TYR A 82 10.34 26.16 -7.64
CA TYR A 82 8.89 25.93 -7.63
C TYR A 82 8.42 25.08 -6.44
N GLY A 83 9.33 24.64 -5.56
CA GLY A 83 9.06 23.81 -4.39
C GLY A 83 9.00 22.30 -4.69
N HIS A 84 8.81 21.53 -3.61
CA HIS A 84 8.91 20.07 -3.59
C HIS A 84 7.59 19.31 -3.79
N GLY A 85 6.51 20.02 -4.14
CA GLY A 85 5.16 19.44 -4.24
C GLY A 85 5.04 18.26 -5.21
N ARG A 86 5.87 18.22 -6.27
CA ARG A 86 5.85 17.15 -7.29
C ARG A 86 6.29 15.79 -6.77
N ILE A 87 6.97 15.72 -5.62
CA ILE A 87 7.39 14.46 -5.00
C ILE A 87 6.17 13.58 -4.68
N GLU A 88 5.06 14.19 -4.30
CA GLU A 88 3.81 13.47 -4.03
C GLU A 88 3.27 12.78 -5.29
N THR A 89 3.34 13.46 -6.45
CA THR A 89 2.97 12.87 -7.75
C THR A 89 3.89 11.71 -8.12
N LEU A 90 5.20 11.83 -7.88
CA LEU A 90 6.14 10.73 -8.10
C LEU A 90 5.82 9.52 -7.23
N ALA A 91 5.44 9.74 -5.97
CA ALA A 91 5.00 8.67 -5.08
C ALA A 91 3.72 7.99 -5.58
N THR A 92 2.74 8.75 -6.08
CA THR A 92 1.52 8.19 -6.69
C THR A 92 1.84 7.34 -7.91
N ILE A 93 2.73 7.81 -8.80
CA ILE A 93 3.16 7.06 -9.99
C ILE A 93 3.89 5.77 -9.57
N ALA A 94 4.79 5.84 -8.58
CA ALA A 94 5.49 4.67 -8.06
C ALA A 94 4.52 3.64 -7.48
N GLY A 95 3.51 4.08 -6.72
CA GLY A 95 2.45 3.22 -6.20
C GLY A 95 1.63 2.55 -7.31
N GLY A 96 1.22 3.32 -8.31
CA GLY A 96 0.53 2.78 -9.50
C GLY A 96 1.38 1.77 -10.27
N GLY A 97 2.68 2.02 -10.42
CA GLY A 97 3.61 1.08 -11.03
C GLY A 97 3.73 -0.23 -10.25
N LEU A 98 3.81 -0.16 -8.92
CA LEU A 98 3.85 -1.35 -8.07
C LEU A 98 2.56 -2.18 -8.18
N LEU A 99 1.40 -1.52 -8.26
CA LEU A 99 0.12 -2.18 -8.49
C LEU A 99 0.08 -2.92 -9.83
N LEU A 100 0.58 -2.30 -10.91
CA LEU A 100 0.68 -2.95 -12.21
C LEU A 100 1.62 -4.17 -12.19
N LEU A 101 2.74 -4.08 -11.48
CA LEU A 101 3.66 -5.21 -11.30
C LEU A 101 2.99 -6.37 -10.55
N MET A 102 2.26 -6.08 -9.47
CA MET A 102 1.51 -7.10 -8.72
C MET A 102 0.43 -7.75 -9.57
N ALA A 103 -0.32 -6.96 -10.34
CA ALA A 103 -1.32 -7.48 -11.27
C ALA A 103 -0.70 -8.40 -12.34
N GLY A 104 0.44 -8.01 -12.91
CA GLY A 104 1.18 -8.84 -13.87
C GLY A 104 1.67 -10.16 -13.26
N GLY A 105 2.20 -10.10 -12.02
CA GLY A 105 2.61 -11.29 -11.28
C GLY A 105 1.44 -12.26 -11.05
N LEU A 106 0.29 -11.74 -10.62
CA LEU A 106 -0.93 -12.52 -10.42
C LEU A 106 -1.43 -13.17 -11.71
N LEU A 107 -1.37 -12.46 -12.84
CA LEU A 107 -1.78 -13.00 -14.14
C LEU A 107 -0.89 -14.18 -14.57
N ILE A 108 0.42 -14.06 -14.41
CA ILE A 108 1.38 -15.15 -14.72
C ILE A 108 1.10 -16.35 -13.82
N ASP A 109 0.90 -16.10 -12.52
CA ASP A 109 0.62 -17.17 -11.55
C ASP A 109 -0.72 -17.87 -11.85
N ALA A 110 -1.76 -17.11 -12.18
CA ALA A 110 -3.06 -17.64 -12.59
C ALA A 110 -2.95 -18.47 -13.88
N GLN A 111 -2.19 -18.00 -14.86
CA GLN A 111 -1.95 -18.73 -16.11
C GLN A 111 -1.26 -20.07 -15.86
N ARG A 112 -0.19 -20.10 -15.05
CA ARG A 112 0.53 -21.35 -14.72
C ARG A 112 -0.40 -22.37 -14.09
N ARG A 113 -1.24 -21.95 -13.14
CA ARG A 113 -2.20 -22.83 -12.44
C ARG A 113 -3.28 -23.39 -13.36
N LEU A 114 -3.64 -22.66 -14.41
CA LEU A 114 -4.61 -23.15 -15.38
C LEU A 114 -4.09 -24.36 -16.15
N PHE A 115 -2.78 -24.43 -16.38
CA PHE A 115 -2.13 -25.51 -17.14
C PHE A 115 -1.49 -26.59 -16.25
N GLU A 116 -1.26 -26.31 -14.96
CA GLU A 116 -0.69 -27.25 -13.98
C GLU A 116 -1.59 -27.36 -12.73
N PRO A 117 -2.69 -28.16 -12.79
CA PRO A 117 -3.65 -28.29 -11.67
C PRO A 117 -3.06 -28.92 -10.41
N GLU A 118 -1.92 -29.61 -10.53
CA GLU A 118 -1.23 -30.26 -9.39
C GLU A 118 -0.62 -29.24 -8.41
N LEU A 119 -0.47 -27.98 -8.82
CA LEU A 119 -0.01 -26.88 -7.96
C LEU A 119 -1.12 -26.29 -7.07
N LEU A 120 -2.35 -26.77 -7.18
CA LEU A 120 -3.48 -26.29 -6.39
C LEU A 120 -3.37 -26.81 -4.95
N LEU A 121 -3.00 -25.92 -4.02
CA LEU A 121 -3.17 -26.22 -2.60
C LEU A 121 -4.66 -26.31 -2.27
N GLN A 122 -5.06 -27.32 -1.51
CA GLN A 122 -6.42 -27.47 -1.01
C GLN A 122 -6.59 -26.59 0.24
N PRO A 123 -7.34 -25.48 0.17
CA PRO A 123 -7.46 -24.57 1.30
C PRO A 123 -8.25 -25.22 2.42
N THR A 124 -7.74 -25.12 3.65
CA THR A 124 -8.50 -25.57 4.84
C THR A 124 -9.52 -24.53 5.29
N ALA A 125 -10.52 -24.96 6.07
CA ALA A 125 -11.57 -24.09 6.60
C ALA A 125 -11.02 -22.88 7.41
N ILE A 126 -9.84 -23.04 8.02
CA ILE A 126 -9.14 -21.99 8.77
C ILE A 126 -8.71 -20.84 7.84
N SER A 127 -8.20 -21.14 6.64
CA SER A 127 -7.85 -20.10 5.67
C SER A 127 -9.08 -19.34 5.18
N LEU A 128 -10.23 -20.00 5.06
CA LEU A 128 -11.47 -19.36 4.63
C LEU A 128 -11.94 -18.32 5.67
N ALA A 129 -11.92 -18.68 6.95
CA ALA A 129 -12.24 -17.76 8.04
C ALA A 129 -11.27 -16.57 8.11
N ALA A 130 -9.96 -16.83 7.91
CA ALA A 130 -8.94 -15.78 7.89
C ALA A 130 -9.12 -14.81 6.71
N VAL A 131 -9.49 -15.30 5.52
CA VAL A 131 -9.84 -14.46 4.35
C VAL A 131 -11.03 -13.55 4.68
N ILE A 132 -12.12 -14.11 5.21
CA ILE A 132 -13.34 -13.34 5.51
C ILE A 132 -13.04 -12.25 6.54
N LEU A 133 -12.35 -12.61 7.62
CA LEU A 133 -11.94 -11.65 8.64
C LEU A 133 -11.09 -10.54 8.02
N SER A 134 -10.14 -10.90 7.16
CA SER A 134 -9.31 -9.89 6.54
C SER A 134 -10.07 -8.97 5.60
N ILE A 135 -11.04 -9.46 4.85
CA ILE A 135 -11.86 -8.61 3.96
C ILE A 135 -12.62 -7.59 4.80
N VAL A 136 -13.24 -8.02 5.91
CA VAL A 136 -14.00 -7.13 6.81
C VAL A 136 -13.13 -6.08 7.50
N ILE A 137 -11.86 -6.38 7.77
CA ILE A 137 -10.95 -5.39 8.40
C ILE A 137 -10.34 -4.45 7.36
N LYS A 138 -10.06 -4.97 6.15
CA LYS A 138 -9.36 -4.20 5.11
C LYS A 138 -10.31 -3.30 4.29
N GLU A 139 -11.53 -3.74 4.01
CA GLU A 139 -12.56 -3.00 3.26
C GLU A 139 -13.64 -2.41 4.16
#